data_AF-A0A968UQI3-F1
#
_entry.id   AF-A0A968UQI3-F1
#
_cell.length_a   1.000
_cell.length_b   1.000
_cell.length_c   1.000
_cell.angle_alpha   90.00
_cell.angle_beta   90.00
_cell.angle_gamma   90.00
#
_symmetry.space_group_name_H-M   'P 1'
#
loop_
_entity.id
_entity.type
_entity.pdbx_description
1 polymer ?
#
loop_
_entity_poly.entity_id
_entity_poly.type
_entity_poly.pdbx_seq_one_letter_code
_entity_poly.pdbx_strand_id
1 'polypeptide(L)'
;MKILILAGMSIALSIQLIQPIAAATVEKILQTAQTNSNDTADRLYQEAEKLYEQGTAAGLKSAIAKYEEALKLYRETGDRAKQAIALNSIGLVYSLLGEQQKALEYLNQSLPLSQAAGDRKQVASTISNFGFVYSQLGEKQKALEYFKQSLPLARAAGDRSGEAITLSNIGKVYSDLGENSKL
;
A
#
# COMPACT_ATOMS: atom_id res chain seq x y z
N MET A 1 -26.98 22.62 30.60
CA MET A 1 -26.07 23.27 29.62
C MET A 1 -24.67 23.35 30.22
N LYS A 2 -23.77 22.46 29.78
CA LYS A 2 -22.32 22.66 29.66
C LYS A 2 -21.72 21.36 29.10
N ILE A 3 -21.38 21.40 27.82
CA ILE A 3 -20.59 20.39 27.11
C ILE A 3 -19.13 20.74 27.40
N LEU A 4 -18.36 19.79 27.94
CA LEU A 4 -16.90 19.90 27.99
C LEU A 4 -16.30 18.69 27.27
N ILE A 5 -15.67 18.96 26.13
CA ILE A 5 -14.91 18.02 25.34
C ILE A 5 -13.52 17.94 25.99
N LEU A 6 -13.06 16.74 26.36
CA LEU A 6 -11.64 16.48 26.58
C LEU A 6 -11.22 15.30 25.72
N ALA A 7 -10.20 15.54 24.92
CA ALA A 7 -9.59 14.60 24.00
C ALA A 7 -8.65 13.63 24.72
N GLY A 8 -8.56 12.40 24.21
CA GLY A 8 -7.39 11.56 24.38
C GLY A 8 -7.44 10.53 25.51
N MET A 9 -7.55 9.26 25.08
CA MET A 9 -7.12 8.04 25.78
C MET A 9 -8.01 7.46 26.89
N SER A 10 -8.26 6.15 26.70
CA SER A 10 -8.87 5.19 27.63
C SER A 10 -10.36 5.34 27.92
N ILE A 11 -11.19 4.90 26.97
CA ILE A 11 -12.52 4.36 27.31
C ILE A 11 -12.31 2.93 27.81
N ALA A 12 -11.75 2.81 29.01
CA ALA A 12 -11.83 1.60 29.82
C ALA A 12 -12.45 2.01 31.15
N LEU A 13 -13.60 1.37 31.46
CA LEU A 13 -14.36 1.44 32.71
C LEU A 13 -15.14 2.72 33.01
N SER A 14 -16.39 2.75 32.52
CA SER A 14 -17.56 2.94 33.39
C SER A 14 -18.85 2.52 32.66
N ILE A 15 -18.91 1.25 32.25
CA ILE A 15 -20.18 0.65 31.78
C ILE A 15 -20.86 0.01 32.99
N GLN A 16 -21.58 0.82 33.77
CA GLN A 16 -22.59 0.32 34.69
C GLN A 16 -23.98 0.71 34.14
N LEU A 17 -24.73 -0.31 33.73
CA LEU A 17 -26.13 -0.31 33.30
C LEU A 17 -26.47 0.46 32.00
N ILE A 18 -25.90 0.03 30.87
CA ILE A 18 -26.60 0.15 29.59
C ILE A 18 -27.41 -1.13 29.40
N GLN A 19 -28.73 -1.03 29.29
CA GLN A 19 -29.61 -2.17 28.97
C GLN A 19 -29.07 -2.92 27.73
N PRO A 20 -29.09 -4.25 27.68
CA PRO A 20 -28.46 -5.04 26.59
C PRO A 20 -28.94 -4.64 25.18
N ILE A 21 -30.17 -4.11 25.06
CA ILE A 21 -30.75 -3.59 23.81
C ILE A 21 -30.03 -2.33 23.31
N ALA A 22 -29.66 -1.41 24.21
CA ALA A 22 -28.95 -0.19 23.84
C ALA A 22 -27.49 -0.46 23.46
N ALA A 23 -26.84 -1.43 24.11
CA ALA A 23 -25.48 -1.89 23.73
C ALA A 23 -25.46 -2.51 22.32
N ALA A 24 -26.40 -3.42 22.01
CA ALA A 24 -26.51 -4.04 20.68
C ALA A 24 -26.85 -3.01 19.57
N THR A 25 -27.65 -1.99 19.90
CA THR A 25 -27.98 -0.92 18.93
C THR A 25 -26.77 -0.04 18.62
N VAL A 26 -25.98 0.33 19.64
CA VAL A 26 -24.73 1.11 19.45
C VAL A 26 -23.71 0.28 18.66
N GLU A 27 -23.55 -0.99 18.97
CA GLU A 27 -22.65 -1.89 18.24
C GLU A 27 -23.04 -2.01 16.76
N LYS A 28 -24.33 -2.17 16.46
CA LYS A 28 -24.83 -2.23 15.08
C LYS A 28 -24.57 -0.93 14.31
N ILE A 29 -24.74 0.23 14.95
CA ILE A 29 -24.44 1.55 14.34
C ILE A 29 -22.95 1.67 14.03
N LEU A 30 -22.07 1.28 14.96
CA LEU A 30 -20.63 1.29 14.75
C LEU A 30 -20.20 0.33 13.63
N GLN A 31 -20.76 -0.88 13.58
CA GLN A 31 -20.50 -1.84 12.49
C GLN A 31 -20.95 -1.29 11.13
N THR A 32 -22.10 -0.62 11.08
CA THR A 32 -22.63 -0.02 9.84
C THR A 32 -21.74 1.14 9.38
N ALA A 33 -21.33 2.01 10.29
CA ALA A 33 -20.42 3.10 10.00
C ALA A 33 -19.06 2.59 9.50
N GLN A 34 -18.51 1.56 10.15
CA GLN A 34 -17.26 0.92 9.73
C GLN A 34 -17.36 0.31 8.33
N THR A 35 -18.47 -0.36 8.03
CA THR A 35 -18.71 -0.98 6.71
C THR A 35 -18.78 0.11 5.63
N ASN A 36 -19.51 1.20 5.88
CA ASN A 36 -19.59 2.33 4.96
C ASN A 36 -18.22 2.98 4.70
N SER A 37 -17.38 3.11 5.73
CA SER A 37 -16.02 3.63 5.58
C SER A 37 -15.14 2.71 4.74
N ASN A 38 -15.22 1.39 4.94
CA ASN A 38 -14.49 0.41 4.12
C ASN A 38 -14.94 0.45 2.66
N ASP A 39 -16.25 0.49 2.40
CA ASP A 39 -16.78 0.56 1.03
C ASP A 39 -16.42 1.87 0.32
N THR A 40 -16.29 2.96 1.08
CA THR A 40 -15.85 4.25 0.55
C THR A 40 -14.36 4.21 0.22
N ALA A 41 -13.53 3.65 1.10
CA ALA A 41 -12.10 3.48 0.88
C ALA A 41 -11.81 2.61 -0.35
N ASP A 42 -12.54 1.50 -0.50
CA ASP A 42 -12.41 0.61 -1.66
C ASP A 42 -12.79 1.33 -2.96
N ARG A 43 -13.87 2.13 -2.96
CA ARG A 43 -14.25 2.95 -4.12
C ARG A 43 -13.18 3.96 -4.50
N LEU A 44 -12.63 4.69 -3.53
CA LEU A 44 -11.54 5.65 -3.76
C LEU A 44 -10.30 4.97 -4.33
N TYR A 45 -9.96 3.79 -3.81
CA TYR A 45 -8.84 3.00 -4.31
C TYR A 45 -9.07 2.56 -5.78
N GLN A 46 -10.27 2.09 -6.10
CA GLN A 46 -10.63 1.70 -7.48
C GLN A 46 -10.65 2.90 -8.46
N GLU A 47 -11.07 4.07 -8.00
CA GLU A 47 -10.94 5.31 -8.79
C GLU A 47 -9.48 5.67 -9.05
N ALA A 48 -8.62 5.51 -8.05
CA ALA A 48 -7.19 5.72 -8.17
C ALA A 48 -6.54 4.75 -9.17
N GLU A 49 -6.93 3.47 -9.18
CA GLU A 49 -6.47 2.48 -10.16
C GLU A 49 -6.84 2.89 -11.60
N LYS A 50 -8.08 3.32 -11.83
CA LYS A 50 -8.49 3.81 -13.16
C LYS A 50 -7.70 5.03 -13.62
N LEU A 51 -7.42 5.97 -12.71
CA LEU A 51 -6.62 7.16 -13.00
C LEU A 51 -5.15 6.79 -13.26
N TYR A 52 -4.64 5.80 -12.54
CA TYR A 52 -3.31 5.25 -12.73
C TYR A 52 -3.18 4.58 -14.12
N GLU A 53 -4.17 3.78 -14.52
CA GLU A 53 -4.20 3.10 -15.82
C GLU A 53 -4.22 4.06 -17.01
N GLN A 54 -4.74 5.28 -16.84
CA GLN A 54 -4.67 6.32 -17.88
C GLN A 54 -3.23 6.74 -18.20
N GLY A 55 -2.29 6.56 -17.26
CA GLY A 55 -0.86 6.79 -17.46
C GLY A 55 -0.44 8.25 -17.70
N THR A 56 -1.37 9.21 -17.68
CA THR A 56 -1.05 10.64 -17.85
C THR A 56 -0.47 11.22 -16.57
N ALA A 57 0.45 12.18 -16.66
CA ALA A 57 1.03 12.83 -15.47
C ALA A 57 -0.04 13.47 -14.56
N ALA A 58 -1.13 14.00 -15.14
CA ALA A 58 -2.28 14.50 -14.39
C ALA A 58 -3.04 13.36 -13.69
N GLY A 59 -3.34 12.27 -14.42
CA GLY A 59 -3.99 11.08 -13.88
C GLY A 59 -3.21 10.45 -12.73
N LEU A 60 -1.89 10.34 -12.85
CA LEU A 60 -1.01 9.83 -11.79
C LEU A 60 -1.08 10.70 -10.52
N LYS A 61 -1.08 12.03 -10.65
CA LYS A 61 -1.24 12.93 -9.49
C LYS A 61 -2.61 12.79 -8.84
N SER A 62 -3.67 12.68 -9.64
CA SER A 62 -5.02 12.43 -9.12
C SER A 62 -5.16 11.05 -8.47
N ALA A 63 -4.47 10.03 -9.00
CA ALA A 63 -4.42 8.70 -8.41
C ALA A 63 -3.76 8.73 -7.03
N ILE A 64 -2.65 9.46 -6.86
CA ILE A 64 -2.01 9.64 -5.54
C ILE A 64 -3.01 10.23 -4.54
N ALA A 65 -3.68 11.32 -4.89
CA ALA A 65 -4.65 11.96 -3.99
C ALA A 65 -5.75 10.98 -3.54
N LYS A 66 -6.28 10.20 -4.48
CA LYS A 66 -7.32 9.19 -4.20
C LYS A 66 -6.81 8.02 -3.37
N TYR A 67 -5.60 7.52 -3.64
CA TYR A 67 -4.98 6.51 -2.79
C TYR A 67 -4.70 7.02 -1.37
N GLU A 68 -4.31 8.28 -1.20
CA GLU A 68 -4.08 8.89 0.11
C GLU A 68 -5.39 9.03 0.91
N GLU A 69 -6.50 9.42 0.25
CA GLU A 69 -7.83 9.42 0.86
C GLU A 69 -8.26 8.01 1.29
N ALA A 70 -8.09 7.01 0.43
CA ALA A 70 -8.37 5.61 0.77
C ALA A 70 -7.50 5.12 1.94
N LEU A 71 -6.20 5.42 1.91
CA LEU A 71 -5.24 5.07 2.97
C LEU A 71 -5.64 5.66 4.32
N LYS A 72 -6.11 6.90 4.35
CA LYS A 72 -6.61 7.52 5.57
C LYS A 72 -7.77 6.71 6.17
N LEU A 73 -8.74 6.30 5.34
CA LEU A 73 -9.85 5.48 5.80
C LEU A 73 -9.40 4.09 6.25
N TYR A 74 -8.50 3.42 5.52
CA TYR A 74 -7.96 2.12 5.97
C TYR A 74 -7.18 2.22 7.29
N ARG A 75 -6.56 3.37 7.59
CA ARG A 75 -5.94 3.65 8.90
C ARG A 75 -6.99 3.80 9.99
N GLU A 76 -8.06 4.54 9.73
CA GLU A 76 -9.19 4.70 10.66
C GLU A 76 -9.87 3.36 10.95
N THR A 77 -9.97 2.49 9.95
CA THR A 77 -10.62 1.18 10.11
C THR A 77 -9.68 0.07 10.61
N GLY A 78 -8.37 0.34 10.65
CA GLY A 78 -7.36 -0.62 11.12
C GLY A 78 -7.02 -1.73 10.13
N ASP A 79 -7.45 -1.64 8.86
CA ASP A 79 -7.16 -2.64 7.83
C ASP A 79 -5.71 -2.51 7.35
N ARG A 80 -4.79 -3.21 8.04
CA ARG A 80 -3.36 -3.17 7.74
C ARG A 80 -3.01 -3.70 6.36
N ALA A 81 -3.75 -4.68 5.85
CA ALA A 81 -3.49 -5.25 4.53
C ALA A 81 -3.78 -4.21 3.45
N LYS A 82 -4.95 -3.56 3.51
CA LYS A 82 -5.30 -2.50 2.56
C LYS A 82 -4.45 -1.25 2.70
N GLN A 83 -4.03 -0.89 3.93
CA GLN A 83 -3.02 0.16 4.13
C GLN A 83 -1.71 -0.16 3.38
N ALA A 84 -1.20 -1.39 3.50
CA ALA A 84 0.03 -1.80 2.82
C ALA A 84 -0.11 -1.71 1.30
N ILE A 85 -1.24 -2.17 0.76
CA ILE A 85 -1.55 -2.12 -0.67
C ILE A 85 -1.59 -0.66 -1.16
N ALA A 86 -2.29 0.24 -0.46
CA ALA A 86 -2.36 1.66 -0.82
C ALA A 86 -1.00 2.36 -0.78
N LEU A 87 -0.21 2.14 0.27
CA LEU A 87 1.15 2.67 0.38
C LEU A 87 2.04 2.16 -0.77
N ASN A 88 1.92 0.89 -1.14
CA ASN A 88 2.68 0.32 -2.25
C ASN A 88 2.30 0.95 -3.61
N SER A 89 1.00 1.15 -3.86
CA SER A 89 0.52 1.81 -5.08
C SER A 89 0.97 3.26 -5.16
N ILE A 90 0.90 4.01 -4.07
CA ILE A 90 1.41 5.39 -4.00
C ILE A 90 2.92 5.42 -4.31
N GLY A 91 3.68 4.51 -3.69
CA GLY A 91 5.11 4.40 -3.95
C GLY A 91 5.43 4.14 -5.42
N LEU A 92 4.72 3.22 -6.06
CA LEU A 92 4.87 2.95 -7.50
C LEU A 92 4.54 4.19 -8.34
N VAL A 93 3.46 4.91 -8.03
CA VAL A 93 3.07 6.12 -8.78
C VAL A 93 4.11 7.23 -8.66
N TYR A 94 4.65 7.47 -7.47
CA TYR A 94 5.76 8.42 -7.28
C TYR A 94 6.99 8.02 -8.10
N SER A 95 7.30 6.73 -8.17
CA SER A 95 8.40 6.24 -9.00
C SER A 95 8.17 6.57 -10.48
N LEU A 96 6.95 6.41 -11.00
CA LEU A 96 6.60 6.73 -12.39
C LEU A 96 6.63 8.24 -12.68
N LEU A 97 6.40 9.07 -11.67
CA LEU A 97 6.54 10.52 -11.74
C LEU A 97 8.00 11.00 -11.60
N GLY A 98 8.96 10.10 -11.42
CA GLY A 98 10.36 10.44 -11.24
C GLY A 98 10.72 10.93 -9.83
N GLU A 99 9.88 10.66 -8.84
CA GLU A 99 10.10 11.02 -7.43
C GLU A 99 10.54 9.79 -6.62
N GLN A 100 11.72 9.24 -6.94
CA GLN A 100 12.16 7.94 -6.41
C GLN A 100 12.34 7.93 -4.88
N GLN A 101 12.78 9.03 -4.27
CA GLN A 101 12.93 9.10 -2.80
C GLN A 101 11.58 8.95 -2.09
N LYS A 102 10.54 9.65 -2.57
CA LYS A 102 9.18 9.48 -2.04
C LYS A 102 8.66 8.07 -2.26
N ALA A 103 8.94 7.49 -3.43
CA ALA A 103 8.58 6.10 -3.69
C ALA A 103 9.14 5.16 -2.61
N LEU A 104 10.44 5.30 -2.28
CA LEU A 104 11.08 4.51 -1.23
C LEU A 104 10.48 4.76 0.16
N GLU A 105 10.12 5.99 0.51
CA GLU A 105 9.45 6.31 1.79
C GLU A 105 8.13 5.56 1.95
N TYR A 106 7.31 5.55 0.90
CA TYR A 106 6.02 4.85 0.90
C TYR A 106 6.18 3.32 0.92
N LEU A 107 7.15 2.77 0.16
CA LEU A 107 7.44 1.34 0.19
C LEU A 107 7.97 0.88 1.56
N ASN A 108 8.77 1.71 2.24
CA ASN A 108 9.24 1.44 3.60
C ASN A 108 8.11 1.39 4.63
N GLN A 109 7.04 2.15 4.43
CA GLN A 109 5.83 2.05 5.27
C GLN A 109 5.00 0.81 4.92
N SER A 110 4.92 0.44 3.64
CA SER A 110 4.11 -0.70 3.16
C SER A 110 4.64 -2.06 3.62
N LEU A 111 5.96 -2.27 3.55
CA LEU A 111 6.59 -3.56 3.81
C LEU A 111 6.27 -4.15 5.21
N PRO A 112 6.46 -3.43 6.33
CA PRO A 112 6.15 -3.99 7.66
C PRO A 112 4.66 -4.30 7.84
N LEU A 113 3.76 -3.54 7.20
CA LEU A 113 2.32 -3.76 7.28
C LEU A 113 1.90 -5.02 6.52
N SER A 114 2.44 -5.24 5.31
CA SER A 114 2.18 -6.47 4.54
C SER A 114 2.75 -7.71 5.23
N GLN A 115 3.93 -7.60 5.85
CA GLN A 115 4.51 -8.66 6.68
C GLN A 115 3.62 -8.98 7.89
N ALA A 116 3.15 -7.97 8.61
CA ALA A 116 2.26 -8.15 9.77
C ALA A 116 0.89 -8.72 9.39
N ALA A 117 0.39 -8.42 8.19
CA ALA A 117 -0.84 -8.98 7.65
C ALA A 117 -0.67 -10.43 7.14
N GLY A 118 0.56 -10.93 7.01
CA GLY A 118 0.84 -12.25 6.44
C GLY A 118 0.61 -12.33 4.92
N ASP A 119 0.46 -11.19 4.24
CA ASP A 119 0.22 -11.15 2.80
C ASP A 119 1.54 -11.33 2.03
N ARG A 120 1.89 -12.59 1.78
CA ARG A 120 3.14 -12.97 1.09
C ARG A 120 3.23 -12.41 -0.33
N LYS A 121 2.09 -12.28 -1.02
CA LYS A 121 2.04 -11.72 -2.38
C LYS A 121 2.40 -10.23 -2.32
N GLN A 122 1.80 -9.50 -1.40
CA GLN A 122 2.08 -8.07 -1.23
C GLN A 122 3.52 -7.82 -0.76
N VAL A 123 4.07 -8.65 0.13
CA VAL A 123 5.48 -8.58 0.53
C VAL A 123 6.41 -8.73 -0.68
N ALA A 124 6.16 -9.73 -1.55
CA ALA A 124 6.94 -9.92 -2.77
C ALA A 124 6.83 -8.71 -3.70
N SER A 125 5.61 -8.22 -3.94
CA SER A 125 5.33 -7.04 -4.77
C SER A 125 6.09 -5.80 -4.27
N THR A 126 6.03 -5.50 -2.97
CA THR A 126 6.73 -4.35 -2.37
C THR A 126 8.24 -4.46 -2.49
N ILE A 127 8.82 -5.65 -2.27
CA ILE A 127 10.26 -5.90 -2.46
C ILE A 127 10.65 -5.75 -3.95
N SER A 128 9.82 -6.24 -4.88
CA SER A 128 10.04 -6.02 -6.31
C SER A 128 10.01 -4.54 -6.66
N ASN A 129 9.12 -3.76 -6.06
CA ASN A 129 9.02 -2.33 -6.29
C ASN A 129 10.24 -1.56 -5.76
N PHE A 130 10.86 -1.98 -4.64
CA PHE A 130 12.17 -1.45 -4.24
C PHE A 130 13.21 -1.67 -5.34
N GLY A 131 13.27 -2.88 -5.91
CA GLY A 131 14.17 -3.19 -7.02
C GLY A 131 13.91 -2.30 -8.24
N PHE A 132 12.65 -2.06 -8.57
CA PHE A 132 12.26 -1.18 -9.68
C PHE A 132 12.72 0.26 -9.46
N VAL A 133 12.49 0.82 -8.26
CA VAL A 133 12.90 2.18 -7.91
C VAL A 133 14.42 2.32 -7.95
N TYR A 134 15.17 1.37 -7.37
CA TYR A 134 16.64 1.40 -7.43
C TYR A 134 17.19 1.25 -8.85
N SER A 135 16.50 0.50 -9.71
CA SER A 135 16.87 0.42 -11.13
C SER A 135 16.73 1.76 -11.84
N GLN A 136 15.69 2.55 -11.51
CA GLN A 136 15.51 3.91 -12.03
C GLN A 136 16.53 4.91 -11.48
N LEU A 137 16.99 4.72 -10.25
CA LEU A 137 18.09 5.49 -9.66
C LEU A 137 19.47 5.16 -10.27
N GLY A 138 19.56 4.15 -11.13
CA GLY A 138 20.84 3.67 -11.68
C GLY A 138 21.61 2.74 -10.74
N GLU A 139 21.10 2.44 -9.55
CA GLU A 139 21.67 1.50 -8.59
C GLU A 139 21.37 0.04 -9.01
N LYS A 140 21.89 -0.38 -10.16
CA LYS A 140 21.54 -1.65 -10.82
C LYS A 140 21.82 -2.89 -9.97
N GLN A 141 22.96 -2.95 -9.28
CA GLN A 141 23.31 -4.08 -8.40
C GLN A 141 22.31 -4.21 -7.25
N LYS A 142 21.97 -3.08 -6.60
CA LYS A 142 20.99 -3.05 -5.51
C LYS A 142 19.59 -3.42 -6.00
N ALA A 143 19.21 -2.98 -7.20
CA ALA A 143 17.98 -3.40 -7.84
C ALA A 143 17.90 -4.93 -7.98
N LEU A 144 18.98 -5.57 -8.46
CA LEU A 144 19.07 -7.02 -8.58
C LEU A 144 18.97 -7.74 -7.23
N GLU A 145 19.55 -7.18 -6.16
CA GLU A 145 19.41 -7.74 -4.80
C GLU A 145 17.95 -7.81 -4.38
N TYR A 146 17.20 -6.71 -4.54
CA TYR A 146 15.77 -6.69 -4.22
C TYR A 146 14.96 -7.64 -5.12
N PHE A 147 15.19 -7.65 -6.44
CA PHE A 147 14.47 -8.57 -7.31
C PHE A 147 14.75 -10.05 -6.97
N LYS A 148 15.99 -10.40 -6.62
CA LYS A 148 16.35 -11.75 -6.18
C LYS A 148 15.71 -12.14 -4.84
N GLN A 149 15.45 -11.18 -3.96
CA GLN A 149 14.68 -11.39 -2.73
C GLN A 149 13.18 -11.58 -3.01
N SER A 150 12.60 -10.81 -3.94
CA SER A 150 11.18 -10.89 -4.30
C SER A 150 10.82 -12.21 -4.99
N LEU A 151 11.64 -12.66 -5.94
CA LEU A 151 11.33 -13.79 -6.81
C LEU A 151 10.92 -15.10 -6.07
N PRO A 152 11.67 -15.60 -5.07
CA PRO A 152 11.26 -16.80 -4.34
C PRO A 152 9.96 -16.59 -3.55
N LEU A 153 9.67 -15.38 -3.09
CA LEU A 153 8.44 -15.06 -2.36
C LEU A 153 7.23 -15.08 -3.30
N ALA A 154 7.35 -14.48 -4.48
CA ALA A 154 6.30 -14.49 -5.50
C ALA A 154 5.96 -15.95 -5.92
N ARG A 155 6.99 -16.77 -6.13
CA ARG A 155 6.84 -18.21 -6.43
C ARG A 155 6.13 -18.97 -5.32
N ALA A 156 6.56 -18.77 -4.07
CA ALA A 156 5.97 -19.45 -2.92
C ALA A 156 4.51 -19.01 -2.67
N ALA A 157 4.15 -17.77 -3.03
CA ALA A 157 2.79 -17.27 -3.00
C ALA A 157 1.94 -17.72 -4.19
N GLY A 158 2.53 -18.39 -5.19
CA GLY A 158 1.84 -18.75 -6.43
C GLY A 158 1.53 -17.57 -7.36
N ASP A 159 2.12 -16.40 -7.12
CA ASP A 159 1.88 -15.18 -7.90
C ASP A 159 2.68 -15.19 -9.21
N ARG A 160 2.08 -15.78 -10.25
CA ARG A 160 2.72 -15.89 -11.58
C ARG A 160 2.89 -14.55 -12.28
N SER A 161 2.01 -13.59 -12.02
CA SER A 161 2.13 -12.24 -12.58
C SER A 161 3.32 -11.51 -11.95
N GLY A 162 3.40 -11.52 -10.60
CA GLY A 162 4.53 -10.96 -9.87
C GLY A 162 5.86 -11.61 -10.24
N GLU A 163 5.89 -12.93 -10.38
CA GLU A 163 7.07 -13.66 -10.86
C GLU A 163 7.53 -13.17 -12.25
N ALA A 164 6.61 -13.09 -13.21
CA ALA A 164 6.93 -12.66 -14.57
C ALA A 164 7.45 -11.21 -14.62
N ILE A 165 6.84 -10.30 -13.84
CA ILE A 165 7.28 -8.91 -13.73
C ILE A 165 8.68 -8.83 -13.13
N THR A 166 8.93 -9.52 -12.01
CA THR A 166 10.26 -9.53 -11.37
C THR A 166 11.34 -10.09 -12.32
N LEU A 167 11.07 -11.20 -13.02
CA LEU A 167 12.01 -11.77 -13.99
C LEU A 167 12.29 -10.83 -15.16
N SER A 168 11.25 -10.17 -15.69
CA SER A 168 11.38 -9.20 -16.78
C SER A 168 12.26 -8.02 -16.37
N ASN A 169 12.09 -7.52 -15.14
CA ASN A 169 12.90 -6.45 -14.59
C ASN A 169 14.37 -6.88 -14.37
N ILE A 170 14.62 -8.10 -13.91
CA ILE A 170 15.97 -8.67 -13.82
C ILE A 170 16.63 -8.70 -15.19
N GLY A 171 15.92 -9.20 -16.21
CA GLY A 171 16.40 -9.25 -17.59
C GLY A 171 16.76 -7.87 -18.12
N LYS A 172 15.90 -6.88 -17.90
CA LYS A 172 16.16 -5.49 -18.26
C LYS A 172 17.43 -4.95 -17.59
N VAL A 173 17.61 -5.18 -16.29
CA VAL A 173 18.82 -4.71 -15.58
C VAL A 173 20.09 -5.37 -16.13
N TYR A 174 20.06 -6.66 -16.46
CA TYR A 174 21.20 -7.32 -17.08
C TYR A 174 21.50 -6.78 -18.49
N SER A 175 20.48 -6.45 -19.28
CA SER A 175 20.65 -5.79 -20.58
C SER A 175 21.33 -4.42 -20.41
N ASP A 176 20.80 -3.58 -19.52
CA ASP A 176 21.36 -2.25 -19.21
C ASP A 176 22.85 -2.35 -18.78
N LEU A 177 23.23 -3.36 -17.97
CA LEU A 177 24.61 -3.58 -17.55
C LEU A 177 25.52 -4.09 -18.68
N GLY A 178 25.00 -4.96 -19.55
CA GLY A 178 25.74 -5.47 -20.71
C GLY A 178 26.02 -4.40 -21.76
N GLU A 179 25.11 -3.45 -21.96
CA GLU A 179 25.32 -2.29 -22.84
C GLU A 179 26.41 -1.36 -22.30
N ASN A 180 26.41 -1.08 -20.99
CA ASN A 180 27.44 -0.24 -20.36
C ASN A 180 28.84 -0.85 -20.42
N SER A 181 28.96 -2.18 -20.50
CA SER A 181 30.27 -2.85 -20.66
C SER A 181 30.86 -2.76 -22.07
N LYS A 182 30.10 -2.26 -23.05
CA LYS A 182 30.50 -2.15 -24.47
C LYS A 182 30.88 -0.73 -24.91
N LEU A 183 30.71 0.27 -24.05
CA LEU A 183 31.10 1.68 -24.27
C LEU A 183 32.45 1.97 -23.65
#